data_AF-A0A957FAD4-F1
#
_entry.id   AF-A0A957FAD4-F1
#
_cell.length_a   1.000
_cell.length_b   1.000
_cell.length_c   1.000
_cell.angle_alpha   90.00
_cell.angle_beta   90.00
_cell.angle_gamma   90.00
#
_symmetry.space_group_name_H-M   'P 1'
#
loop_
_entity.id
_entity.type
_entity.pdbx_description
1 polymer ?
#
loop_
_entity_poly.entity_id
_entity_poly.type
_entity_poly.pdbx_seq_one_letter_code
_entity_poly.pdbx_strand_id
1 'polypeptide(L)'
;MSREDWYLISGPTPPIGSGQIDARSVAAHEFGHALGLNHTQATCCPNNSTKATMCLGNNPGTTYKRSLESDDRNGLNSLYP
;
A
#
# COMPACT_ATOMS: atom_id res chain seq x y z
N MET A 1 -17.81 -21.31 -6.52
CA MET A 1 -16.37 -21.26 -6.19
C MET A 1 -16.20 -20.14 -5.17
N SER A 2 -15.69 -20.44 -3.96
CA SER A 2 -15.42 -19.40 -2.96
C SER A 2 -14.34 -18.50 -3.52
N ARG A 3 -14.62 -17.20 -3.65
CA ARG A 3 -13.61 -16.23 -4.05
C ARG A 3 -12.72 -15.97 -2.84
N GLU A 4 -11.41 -16.08 -2.98
CA GLU A 4 -10.47 -15.78 -1.90
C GLU A 4 -10.50 -14.27 -1.57
N ASP A 5 -10.48 -13.92 -0.28
CA ASP A 5 -10.48 -12.52 0.19
C ASP A 5 -9.18 -11.77 -0.15
N TRP A 6 -8.13 -12.51 -0.53
CA TRP A 6 -6.82 -11.96 -0.86
C TRP A 6 -6.55 -11.96 -2.36
N TYR A 7 -5.99 -10.87 -2.86
CA TYR A 7 -5.46 -10.76 -4.21
C TYR A 7 -3.93 -10.83 -4.16
N LEU A 8 -3.39 -11.95 -4.68
CA LEU A 8 -1.95 -12.27 -4.59
C LEU A 8 -1.17 -11.98 -5.89
N ILE A 9 -1.85 -11.64 -7.00
CA ILE A 9 -1.21 -11.55 -8.32
C ILE A 9 -0.32 -10.30 -8.42
N SER A 10 0.92 -10.54 -8.87
CA SER A 10 2.03 -9.57 -9.00
C SER A 10 2.03 -8.74 -10.30
N GLY A 11 1.13 -9.03 -11.24
CA GLY A 11 1.08 -8.39 -12.56
C GLY A 11 0.52 -6.95 -12.57
N PRO A 12 0.75 -6.20 -13.68
CA PRO A 12 0.13 -4.90 -13.92
C PRO A 12 -1.37 -5.11 -14.22
N THR A 13 -2.24 -4.65 -13.31
CA THR A 13 -3.73 -4.77 -13.20
C THR A 13 -4.56 -4.90 -14.49
N PRO A 14 -5.78 -5.54 -14.57
CA PRO A 14 -6.86 -5.79 -13.53
C PRO A 14 -7.60 -7.19 -13.61
N PRO A 15 -8.71 -7.48 -12.85
CA PRO A 15 -9.29 -6.75 -11.73
C PRO A 15 -9.16 -7.48 -10.38
N ILE A 16 -8.68 -6.73 -9.38
CA ILE A 16 -8.93 -7.06 -7.99
C ILE A 16 -10.44 -6.94 -7.72
N GLY A 17 -10.99 -7.83 -6.90
CA GLY A 17 -12.36 -7.73 -6.45
C GLY A 17 -12.61 -6.57 -5.53
N SER A 18 -13.80 -5.97 -5.63
CA SER A 18 -14.24 -4.90 -4.71
C SER A 18 -14.10 -5.27 -3.23
N GLY A 19 -14.21 -6.55 -2.87
CA GLY A 19 -14.01 -7.04 -1.50
C GLY A 19 -12.61 -7.61 -1.20
N GLN A 20 -11.73 -7.71 -2.20
CA GLN A 20 -10.43 -8.34 -2.01
C GLN A 20 -9.38 -7.35 -1.50
N ILE A 21 -8.51 -7.84 -0.61
CA ILE A 21 -7.34 -7.11 -0.11
C ILE A 21 -6.14 -7.41 -1.01
N ASP A 22 -5.48 -6.37 -1.51
CA ASP A 22 -4.25 -6.51 -2.28
C ASP A 22 -3.07 -6.85 -1.35
N ALA A 23 -2.60 -8.10 -1.41
CA ALA A 23 -1.51 -8.55 -0.54
C ALA A 23 -0.20 -7.79 -0.81
N ARG A 24 0.03 -7.31 -2.03
CA ARG A 24 1.21 -6.51 -2.36
C ARG A 24 1.18 -5.14 -1.68
N SER A 25 0.01 -4.47 -1.65
CA SER A 25 -0.20 -3.22 -0.93
C SER A 25 0.03 -3.39 0.59
N VAL A 26 -0.46 -4.49 1.16
CA VAL A 26 -0.23 -4.81 2.58
C VAL A 26 1.25 -5.10 2.83
N ALA A 27 1.88 -5.98 2.06
CA ALA A 27 3.29 -6.32 2.24
C ALA A 27 4.22 -5.09 2.14
N ALA A 28 3.96 -4.18 1.19
CA ALA A 28 4.71 -2.93 1.08
C ALA A 28 4.59 -2.06 2.34
N HIS A 29 3.38 -1.95 2.91
CA HIS A 29 3.13 -1.22 4.15
C HIS A 29 3.87 -1.84 5.35
N GLU A 30 3.76 -3.15 5.54
CA GLU A 30 4.39 -3.84 6.67
C GLU A 30 5.92 -3.85 6.55
N PHE A 31 6.46 -3.93 5.33
CA PHE A 31 7.90 -3.75 5.13
C PHE A 31 8.36 -2.32 5.41
N GLY A 32 7.54 -1.31 5.19
CA GLY A 32 7.82 0.04 5.67
C GLY A 32 7.98 0.09 7.19
N HIS A 33 7.09 -0.56 7.93
CA HIS A 33 7.24 -0.71 9.39
C HIS A 33 8.51 -1.48 9.78
N ALA A 34 8.82 -2.58 9.10
CA ALA A 34 10.04 -3.34 9.34
C ALA A 34 11.33 -2.52 9.11
N LEU A 35 11.28 -1.55 8.18
CA LEU A 35 12.34 -0.58 7.91
C LEU A 35 12.32 0.64 8.85
N GLY A 36 11.39 0.72 9.79
CA GLY A 36 11.33 1.78 10.80
C GLY A 36 10.44 2.97 10.45
N LEU A 37 9.66 2.91 9.36
CA LEU A 37 8.66 3.93 9.06
C LEU A 37 7.43 3.80 9.97
N ASN A 38 6.91 4.94 10.42
CA ASN A 38 5.58 5.02 11.03
C ASN A 38 4.52 5.34 9.97
N HIS A 39 3.24 5.31 10.37
CA HIS A 39 2.18 5.83 9.52
C HIS A 39 2.39 7.29 9.14
N THR A 40 2.03 7.64 7.92
CA THR A 40 2.05 9.03 7.43
C THR A 40 0.83 9.83 7.89
N GLN A 41 0.83 11.14 7.66
CA GLN A 41 -0.30 12.02 7.97
C GLN A 41 -1.46 11.79 6.99
N ALA A 42 -2.69 12.02 7.46
CA ALA A 42 -3.91 11.81 6.68
C ALA A 42 -3.93 12.58 5.34
N THR A 43 -3.22 13.71 5.25
CA THR A 43 -3.06 14.51 4.02
C THR A 43 -2.33 13.77 2.90
N CYS A 44 -1.50 12.78 3.23
CA CYS A 44 -0.78 11.93 2.28
C CYS A 44 -1.59 10.68 1.87
N CYS A 45 -2.88 10.61 2.24
CA CYS A 45 -3.72 9.42 2.08
C CYS A 45 -4.95 9.59 1.17
N PRO A 46 -4.82 10.15 -0.05
CA PRO A 46 -5.93 10.25 -0.99
C PRO A 46 -6.52 8.87 -1.34
N ASN A 47 -7.76 8.85 -1.83
CA ASN A 47 -8.43 7.63 -2.30
C ASN A 47 -8.19 7.39 -3.79
N ASN A 48 -6.92 7.35 -4.19
CA ASN A 48 -6.48 7.06 -5.56
C ASN A 48 -5.07 6.43 -5.54
N SER A 49 -4.48 6.23 -6.71
CA SER A 49 -3.16 5.58 -6.86
C SER A 49 -1.97 6.39 -6.33
N THR A 50 -2.16 7.60 -5.82
CA THR A 50 -1.10 8.41 -5.19
C THR A 50 -1.20 8.36 -3.67
N LYS A 51 -1.88 7.36 -3.11
CA LYS A 51 -1.93 7.10 -1.67
C LYS A 51 -0.56 6.60 -1.21
N ALA A 52 0.04 7.29 -0.24
CA ALA A 52 1.31 6.82 0.33
C ALA A 52 1.21 5.39 0.88
N THR A 53 2.27 4.63 0.71
CA THR A 53 2.36 3.24 1.20
C THR A 53 2.18 3.19 2.71
N MET A 54 2.65 4.18 3.45
CA MET A 54 2.51 4.24 4.91
C MET A 54 1.18 4.81 5.41
N CYS A 55 0.17 4.97 4.55
CA CYS A 55 -1.17 5.33 5.02
C CYS A 55 -1.80 4.27 5.90
N LEU A 56 -2.41 4.70 7.01
CA LEU A 56 -3.16 3.84 7.90
C LEU A 56 -4.33 3.19 7.15
N GLY A 57 -4.46 1.87 7.31
CA GLY A 57 -5.54 1.08 6.72
C GLY A 57 -5.30 0.70 5.25
N ASN A 58 -6.25 -0.06 4.71
CA ASN A 58 -6.23 -0.53 3.33
C ASN A 58 -7.64 -0.47 2.73
N ASN A 59 -7.77 -0.01 1.49
CA ASN A 59 -9.04 0.03 0.78
C ASN A 59 -9.20 -1.26 -0.04
N PRO A 60 -10.20 -2.12 0.26
CA PRO A 60 -10.52 -3.29 -0.55
C PRO A 60 -10.78 -2.89 -2.01
N GLY A 61 -10.41 -3.77 -2.95
CA GLY A 61 -10.58 -3.51 -4.39
C GLY A 61 -9.63 -2.47 -4.98
N THR A 62 -8.59 -2.08 -4.24
CA THR A 62 -7.60 -1.12 -4.70
C THR A 62 -6.20 -1.70 -4.66
N THR A 63 -5.30 -1.10 -5.43
CA THR A 63 -3.86 -1.40 -5.43
C THR A 63 -3.04 -0.16 -5.11
N TYR A 64 -3.62 0.77 -4.33
CA TYR A 64 -3.10 2.13 -4.19
C TYR A 64 -1.77 2.24 -3.44
N LYS A 65 -1.40 1.23 -2.64
CA LYS A 65 -0.20 1.26 -1.79
C LYS A 65 0.93 0.37 -2.33
N ARG A 66 0.99 0.17 -3.66
CA ARG A 66 2.03 -0.64 -4.31
C ARG A 66 3.28 0.18 -4.66
N SER A 67 3.17 1.50 -4.76
CA SER A 67 4.24 2.45 -5.11
C SER A 67 4.70 3.23 -3.89
N LEU A 68 5.98 3.61 -3.88
CA LEU A 68 6.52 4.52 -2.86
C LEU A 68 6.27 5.97 -3.30
N GLU A 69 5.37 6.64 -2.59
CA GLU A 69 5.08 8.05 -2.84
C GLU A 69 6.18 8.93 -2.25
N SER A 70 6.13 10.23 -2.54
CA SER A 70 7.18 11.17 -2.11
C SER A 70 7.41 11.15 -0.60
N ASP A 71 6.34 11.01 0.19
CA ASP A 71 6.42 10.92 1.64
C ASP A 71 7.15 9.64 2.11
N ASP A 72 6.82 8.48 1.53
CA ASP A 72 7.47 7.21 1.85
C ASP A 72 8.97 7.26 1.53
N ARG A 73 9.33 7.82 0.35
CA ARG A 73 10.72 7.97 -0.09
C ARG A 73 11.51 8.90 0.82
N ASN A 74 10.92 10.03 1.23
CA ASN A 74 11.56 10.97 2.14
C ASN A 74 11.78 10.35 3.53
N GLY A 75 10.82 9.57 4.02
CA GLY A 75 10.96 8.81 5.26
C GLY A 75 12.12 7.82 5.21
N LEU A 76 12.22 7.03 4.13
CA LEU A 76 13.32 6.09 3.95
C LEU A 76 14.68 6.79 3.86
N ASN A 77 14.78 7.86 3.06
CA ASN A 77 16.03 8.63 2.92
C ASN A 77 16.46 9.32 4.24
N SER A 78 15.51 9.57 5.16
CA SER A 78 15.81 10.11 6.49
C SER A 78 16.41 9.05 7.42
N LEU A 79 15.95 7.80 7.32
CA LEU A 79 16.46 6.66 8.10
C LEU A 79 17.76 6.08 7.51
N TYR A 80 17.90 6.13 6.19
CA TYR A 80 18.98 5.51 5.42
C TYR A 80 19.47 6.48 4.33
N PRO A 81 20.37 7.43 4.64
CA PRO A 81 20.88 8.42 3.70
C PRO A 81 21.86 7.86 2.65
#